data_AF-A0A0D0CZR4-F1
#
_entry.id   AF-A0A0D0CZR4-F1
#
_cell.length_a   1.000
_cell.length_b   1.000
_cell.length_c   1.000
_cell.angle_alpha   90.00
_cell.angle_beta   90.00
_cell.angle_gamma   90.00
#
_symmetry.space_group_name_H-M   'P 1'
#
loop_
_entity.id
_entity.type
_entity.pdbx_description
1 polymer ?
#
loop_
_entity_poly.entity_id
_entity_poly.type
_entity_poly.pdbx_seq_one_letter_code
_entity_poly.pdbx_strand_id
1 'polypeptide(L)'
;NRWVCNKKPGCKSKSCFVNVADGGNHIPLTFPRLDCWAAAMLKGPAFATLEMPPNHQHFQMVPDKLHGQTLILAERRQQLEKAKAAQALAPAPLAATSGPVINFNFPPELLQFLQGPRFIGDRMTVQEFSSVYNLLDKLESKLIKHGYISTHALCYASIEDLESVGLLCGEIAQLRDAVSRWCDSSEQRG
;
A
#
# COMPACT_ATOMS: atom_id res chain seq x y z
N ASN A 1 -4.30 31.75 -5.69
CA ASN A 1 -3.33 31.74 -6.81
C ASN A 1 -1.95 31.17 -6.49
N ARG A 2 -1.67 30.70 -5.26
CA ARG A 2 -0.34 30.20 -4.88
C ARG A 2 0.14 28.96 -5.64
N TRP A 3 -0.79 28.09 -6.06
CA TRP A 3 -0.50 26.82 -6.74
C TRP A 3 -0.57 26.90 -8.27
N VAL A 4 -0.88 28.08 -8.83
CA VAL A 4 -1.01 28.27 -10.28
C VAL A 4 0.39 28.36 -10.87
N CYS A 5 0.69 27.51 -11.85
CA CYS A 5 2.00 27.53 -12.48
C CYS A 5 2.14 28.73 -13.43
N ASN A 6 3.07 29.63 -13.09
CA ASN A 6 3.38 30.81 -13.91
C ASN A 6 4.54 30.58 -14.89
N LYS A 7 5.20 29.41 -14.88
CA LYS A 7 6.28 29.05 -15.81
C LYS A 7 5.74 28.42 -17.10
N LYS A 8 5.14 29.25 -17.96
CA LYS A 8 4.84 28.92 -19.37
C LYS A 8 5.72 29.76 -20.30
N PRO A 9 6.22 29.20 -21.43
CA PRO A 9 6.06 27.84 -21.94
C PRO A 9 7.12 26.89 -21.33
N GLY A 10 6.71 25.89 -20.56
CA GLY A 10 7.65 24.95 -19.93
C GLY A 10 6.97 23.95 -19.00
N CYS A 11 5.91 24.38 -18.31
CA CYS A 11 5.08 23.49 -17.51
C CYS A 11 3.74 23.19 -18.18
N LYS A 12 3.45 21.90 -18.37
CA LYS A 12 2.15 21.41 -18.87
C LYS A 12 1.08 21.29 -17.77
N SER A 13 1.48 21.39 -16.50
CA SER A 13 0.57 21.20 -15.37
C SER A 13 -0.20 22.48 -15.03
N LYS A 14 -1.47 22.32 -14.65
CA LYS A 14 -2.31 23.43 -14.18
C LYS A 14 -1.92 23.89 -12.78
N SER A 15 -1.48 22.94 -11.94
CA SER A 15 -1.13 23.18 -10.54
C SER A 15 0.29 22.69 -10.24
N CYS A 16 1.09 23.55 -9.60
CA CYS A 16 2.47 23.25 -9.22
C CYS A 16 2.76 23.78 -7.81
N PHE A 17 3.58 23.04 -7.06
CA PHE A 17 4.24 23.57 -5.87
C PHE A 17 5.43 24.41 -6.33
N VAL A 18 5.43 25.70 -5.99
CA VAL A 18 6.54 26.61 -6.33
C VAL A 18 7.40 26.82 -5.10
N ASN A 19 8.65 26.39 -5.17
CA ASN A 19 9.60 26.72 -4.11
C ASN A 19 10.15 28.13 -4.35
N VAL A 20 9.74 29.07 -3.50
CA VAL A 20 10.20 30.47 -3.57
C VAL A 20 11.69 30.57 -3.22
N ALA A 21 12.22 29.63 -2.43
CA ALA A 21 13.62 29.63 -1.99
C ALA A 21 14.62 29.30 -3.12
N ASP A 22 14.21 28.60 -4.18
CA ASP A 22 15.10 28.11 -5.26
C ASP A 22 14.97 28.88 -6.58
N GLY A 23 14.62 30.16 -6.53
CA GLY A 23 14.52 30.95 -7.77
C GLY A 23 13.42 30.44 -8.72
N GLY A 24 12.34 29.89 -8.17
CA GLY A 24 11.16 29.49 -8.95
C GLY A 24 11.25 28.10 -9.58
N ASN A 25 12.04 27.19 -9.01
CA ASN A 25 11.83 25.76 -9.26
C ASN A 25 10.41 25.38 -8.81
N HIS A 26 9.76 24.55 -9.63
CA HIS A 26 8.39 24.14 -9.37
C HIS A 26 8.21 22.66 -9.66
N ILE A 27 7.34 22.05 -8.86
CA ILE A 27 7.03 20.63 -8.92
C ILE A 27 5.59 20.50 -9.40
N PRO A 28 5.36 19.89 -10.58
CA PRO A 28 4.03 19.50 -11.04
C PRO A 28 3.28 18.69 -9.99
N LEU A 29 2.09 19.13 -9.60
CA LEU A 29 1.21 18.41 -8.68
C LEU A 29 0.30 17.48 -9.48
N THR A 30 0.83 16.32 -9.86
CA THR A 30 0.05 15.22 -10.44
C THR A 30 -0.74 14.49 -9.35
N PHE A 31 -1.79 13.76 -9.72
CA PHE A 31 -2.59 12.98 -8.77
C PHE A 31 -1.74 12.09 -7.84
N PRO A 32 -0.78 11.29 -8.33
CA PRO A 32 0.05 10.45 -7.44
C PRO A 32 0.86 11.25 -6.40
N ARG A 33 1.28 12.47 -6.74
CA ARG A 33 2.02 13.35 -5.81
C ARG A 33 1.10 13.95 -4.76
N LEU A 34 -0.13 14.30 -5.14
CA LEU A 34 -1.14 14.80 -4.22
C LEU A 34 -1.55 13.70 -3.23
N ASP A 35 -1.74 12.46 -3.69
CA ASP A 35 -2.06 11.34 -2.81
C ASP A 35 -0.94 11.07 -1.79
N CYS A 36 0.31 11.08 -2.25
CA CYS A 36 1.48 10.96 -1.38
C CYS A 36 1.55 12.09 -0.34
N TRP A 37 1.25 13.33 -0.76
CA TRP A 37 1.24 14.48 0.14
C TRP A 37 0.12 14.41 1.17
N ALA A 38 -1.10 14.07 0.75
CA ALA A 38 -2.24 13.88 1.64
C ALA A 38 -1.97 12.78 2.66
N ALA A 39 -1.41 11.64 2.24
CA ALA A 39 -1.03 10.55 3.13
C ALA A 39 0.02 10.98 4.16
N ALA A 40 0.96 11.84 3.79
CA ALA A 40 1.94 12.39 4.72
C ALA A 40 1.31 13.39 5.70
N MET A 41 0.37 14.23 5.25
CA MET A 41 -0.37 15.15 6.14
C MET A 41 -1.21 14.41 7.18
N LEU A 42 -1.78 13.25 6.82
CA LEU A 42 -2.51 12.39 7.76
C LEU A 42 -1.63 11.85 8.90
N LYS A 43 -0.31 11.72 8.69
CA LYS A 43 0.65 11.33 9.74
C LYS A 43 0.98 12.48 10.69
N GLY A 44 0.59 13.71 10.34
CA GLY A 44 0.75 14.90 11.15
C GLY A 44 1.69 15.94 10.55
N PRO A 45 1.70 17.16 11.13
CA PRO A 45 2.39 18.32 10.58
C PRO A 45 3.92 18.20 10.57
N ALA A 46 4.50 17.26 11.31
CA ALA A 46 5.93 16.97 11.29
C ALA A 46 6.40 16.34 9.95
N PHE A 47 5.48 15.68 9.22
CA PHE A 47 5.79 14.95 7.99
C PHE A 47 5.46 15.74 6.74
N ALA A 48 4.32 16.43 6.74
CA ALA A 48 3.95 17.35 5.68
C ALA A 48 2.92 18.38 6.18
N THR A 49 3.00 19.58 5.63
CA THR A 49 1.98 20.63 5.79
C THR A 49 1.59 21.16 4.41
N LEU A 50 0.65 22.12 4.36
CA LEU A 50 0.31 22.81 3.12
C LEU A 50 1.49 23.56 2.50
N GLU A 51 2.51 23.91 3.28
CA GLU A 51 3.70 24.64 2.79
C GLU A 51 4.97 23.76 2.78
N MET A 52 4.93 22.61 3.45
CA MET A 52 6.05 21.70 3.61
C MET A 52 5.70 20.35 2.94
N PRO A 53 6.19 20.09 1.72
CA PRO A 53 5.97 18.82 1.05
C PRO A 53 6.69 17.68 1.80
N PRO A 54 6.23 16.43 1.64
CA PRO A 54 6.85 15.29 2.30
C PRO A 54 8.27 15.04 1.80
N ASN A 55 9.12 14.52 2.68
CA ASN A 55 10.43 13.99 2.32
C ASN A 55 10.29 12.66 1.57
N HIS A 56 9.95 12.74 0.29
CA HIS A 56 9.72 11.60 -0.59
C HIS A 56 10.46 11.79 -1.92
N GLN A 57 10.83 10.70 -2.59
CA GLN A 57 11.57 10.73 -3.86
C GLN A 57 10.87 11.58 -4.94
N HIS A 58 9.54 11.62 -4.92
CA HIS A 58 8.75 12.46 -5.82
C HIS A 58 8.86 13.98 -5.56
N PHE A 59 9.46 14.38 -4.43
CA PHE A 59 9.67 15.75 -3.96
C PHE A 59 11.16 16.07 -3.70
N GLN A 60 12.10 15.24 -4.16
CA GLN A 60 13.56 15.42 -3.96
C GLN A 60 14.18 16.65 -4.66
N MET A 61 13.38 17.46 -5.37
CA MET A 61 13.87 18.72 -5.97
C MET A 61 13.73 19.94 -5.05
N VAL A 62 13.23 19.74 -3.83
CA VAL A 62 13.22 20.77 -2.79
C VAL A 62 14.55 20.66 -2.01
N PRO A 63 15.21 21.74 -1.58
CA PRO A 63 16.41 21.70 -0.76
C PRO A 63 16.07 21.16 0.63
N ASP A 64 17.02 20.44 1.23
CA ASP A 64 16.92 19.79 2.55
C ASP A 64 16.41 20.68 3.69
N LYS A 65 16.39 21.99 3.51
CA LYS A 65 15.91 22.98 4.50
C LYS A 65 14.39 23.07 4.61
N LEU A 66 13.63 22.45 3.70
CA LEU A 66 12.16 22.53 3.65
C LEU A 66 11.46 21.17 3.68
N HIS A 67 12.19 20.08 3.94
CA HIS A 67 11.58 18.77 4.11
C HIS A 67 11.13 18.56 5.56
N GLY A 68 9.95 17.94 5.72
CA GLY A 68 9.56 17.35 7.00
C GLY A 68 10.61 16.34 7.49
N GLN A 69 10.58 16.05 8.79
CA GLN A 69 11.57 15.18 9.44
C GLN A 69 11.87 13.94 8.60
N THR A 70 13.15 13.71 8.36
CA THR A 70 13.67 12.55 7.64
C THR A 70 12.99 11.30 8.18
N LEU A 71 12.33 10.54 7.30
CA LEU A 71 11.75 9.25 7.68
C LEU A 71 12.83 8.47 8.44
N ILE A 72 12.51 8.00 9.64
CA ILE A 72 13.44 7.27 10.53
C ILE A 72 14.22 6.18 9.77
N LEU A 73 13.62 5.59 8.73
CA LEU A 73 14.26 4.62 7.84
C LEU A 73 15.43 5.18 7.01
N ALA A 74 15.33 6.40 6.50
CA ALA A 74 16.42 7.06 5.76
C ALA A 74 17.57 7.44 6.70
N GLU A 75 17.26 7.92 7.91
CA GLU A 75 18.28 8.16 8.94
C GLU A 75 18.96 6.85 9.37
N ARG A 76 18.19 5.79 9.57
CA ARG A 76 18.72 4.45 9.89
C ARG A 76 19.58 3.88 8.78
N ARG A 77 19.22 4.11 7.50
CA ARG A 77 20.03 3.72 6.34
C ARG A 77 21.34 4.50 6.29
N GLN A 78 21.31 5.80 6.57
CA GLN A 78 22.51 6.63 6.65
C GLN A 78 23.42 6.24 7.83
N GLN A 79 22.84 5.88 8.98
CA GLN A 79 23.59 5.33 10.11
C GLN A 79 24.22 3.98 9.77
N LEU A 80 23.53 3.13 9.01
CA LEU A 80 24.07 1.84 8.57
C LEU A 80 25.27 2.02 7.63
N GLU A 81 25.19 2.95 6.68
CA GLU A 81 26.30 3.26 5.77
C GLU A 81 27.50 3.90 6.50
N LYS A 82 27.24 4.79 7.48
CA LYS A 82 28.29 5.34 8.34
C LYS A 82 28.92 4.27 9.24
N ALA A 83 28.13 3.35 9.78
CA ALA A 83 28.62 2.21 10.57
C ALA A 83 29.41 1.22 9.72
N LYS A 84 29.00 1.01 8.46
CA LYS A 84 29.70 0.16 7.48
C LYS A 84 31.04 0.76 7.06
N ALA A 85 31.12 2.09 6.93
CA ALA A 85 32.38 2.81 6.70
C ALA A 85 33.30 2.79 7.93
N ALA A 86 32.73 2.85 9.15
CA ALA A 86 33.49 2.80 10.40
C ALA A 86 33.98 1.38 10.76
N GLN A 87 33.27 0.32 10.36
CA GLN A 87 33.66 -1.08 10.60
C GLN A 87 34.83 -1.57 9.75
N ALA A 88 35.30 -0.78 8.77
CA ALA A 88 36.51 -1.11 8.00
C ALA A 88 37.82 -0.91 8.78
N LEU A 89 37.78 -0.31 10.00
CA LEU A 89 38.95 -0.03 10.82
C LEU A 89 38.69 -0.33 12.31
N ALA A 90 39.00 -1.57 12.73
CA ALA A 90 39.31 -1.97 14.12
C ALA A 90 38.13 -2.21 15.12
N PRO A 91 38.36 -2.89 16.29
CA PRO A 91 37.52 -3.97 16.79
C PRO A 91 36.58 -3.62 17.97
N ALA A 92 35.62 -4.51 18.22
CA ALA A 92 34.55 -4.45 19.24
C ALA A 92 35.06 -4.23 20.69
N PRO A 93 34.25 -3.65 21.62
CA PRO A 93 33.22 -4.44 22.30
C PRO A 93 31.94 -3.72 22.84
N LEU A 94 30.93 -4.58 23.02
CA LEU A 94 29.91 -4.70 24.09
C LEU A 94 28.85 -3.61 24.40
N ALA A 95 27.61 -4.13 24.32
CA ALA A 95 26.47 -3.97 25.23
C ALA A 95 25.64 -2.68 25.22
N ALA A 96 24.40 -2.82 24.74
CA ALA A 96 23.26 -2.09 25.29
C ALA A 96 21.98 -2.93 25.15
N THR A 97 21.30 -3.09 26.28
CA THR A 97 20.02 -3.74 26.50
C THR A 97 18.88 -2.99 25.78
N SER A 98 18.00 -3.71 25.08
CA SER A 98 16.70 -3.19 24.64
C SER A 98 15.72 -4.35 24.61
N GLY A 99 14.53 -4.14 25.20
CA GLY A 99 13.50 -5.16 25.41
C GLY A 99 13.00 -5.84 24.12
N PRO A 100 12.13 -6.86 24.25
CA PRO A 100 11.71 -7.66 23.11
C PRO A 100 10.90 -6.81 22.12
N VAL A 101 11.58 -6.32 21.08
CA VAL A 101 10.95 -5.81 19.87
C VAL A 101 10.41 -7.03 19.14
N ILE A 102 9.10 -7.27 19.27
CA ILE A 102 8.41 -8.28 18.46
C ILE A 102 8.30 -7.70 17.06
N ASN A 103 9.31 -7.97 16.25
CA ASN A 103 9.32 -7.65 14.84
C ASN A 103 8.40 -8.64 14.12
N PHE A 104 7.16 -8.23 13.86
CA PHE A 104 6.28 -8.99 12.97
C PHE A 104 6.76 -8.80 11.54
N ASN A 105 7.66 -9.69 11.12
CA ASN A 105 8.04 -9.84 9.73
C ASN A 105 6.87 -10.51 9.01
N PHE A 106 5.95 -9.69 8.48
CA PHE A 106 4.90 -10.20 7.62
C PHE A 106 5.52 -10.56 6.26
N PRO A 107 5.41 -11.81 5.82
CA PRO A 107 5.84 -12.22 4.49
C PRO A 107 5.20 -11.34 3.41
N PRO A 108 5.93 -10.96 2.34
CA PRO A 108 5.41 -10.14 1.24
C PRO A 108 4.09 -10.69 0.64
N GLU A 109 3.86 -11.99 0.75
CA GLU A 109 2.68 -12.71 0.29
C GLU A 109 1.41 -12.26 1.02
N LEU A 110 1.50 -11.86 2.30
CA LEU A 110 0.35 -11.36 3.07
C LEU A 110 -0.05 -9.94 2.67
N LEU A 111 0.87 -9.14 2.11
CA LEU A 111 0.54 -7.81 1.58
C LEU A 111 -0.23 -7.87 0.26
N GLN A 112 -0.13 -8.98 -0.48
CA GLN A 112 -0.90 -9.18 -1.71
C GLN A 112 -2.40 -9.32 -1.42
N PHE A 113 -2.79 -9.82 -0.24
CA PHE A 113 -4.19 -9.86 0.20
C PHE A 113 -4.82 -8.47 0.39
N LEU A 114 -4.02 -7.43 0.68
CA LEU A 114 -4.52 -6.06 0.88
C LEU A 114 -4.69 -5.28 -0.43
N GLN A 115 -4.04 -5.76 -1.49
CA GLN A 115 -4.21 -5.21 -2.83
C GLN A 115 -5.35 -5.99 -3.47
N GLY A 116 -6.56 -5.43 -3.44
CA GLY A 116 -7.74 -6.07 -4.00
C GLY A 116 -7.48 -6.71 -5.38
N PRO A 117 -8.22 -7.78 -5.72
CA PRO A 117 -7.89 -8.65 -6.86
C PRO A 117 -7.65 -7.84 -8.14
N ARG A 118 -6.40 -7.86 -8.63
CA ARG A 118 -5.97 -7.12 -9.82
C ARG A 118 -6.57 -7.68 -11.11
N PHE A 119 -7.08 -8.91 -11.05
CA PHE A 119 -7.82 -9.58 -12.09
C PHE A 119 -9.02 -10.28 -11.46
N ILE A 120 -10.22 -9.95 -11.94
CA ILE A 120 -11.45 -10.65 -11.59
C ILE A 120 -11.66 -11.65 -12.72
N GLY A 121 -11.70 -12.94 -12.39
CA GLY A 121 -11.88 -13.98 -13.39
C GLY A 121 -13.25 -13.96 -14.06
N ASP A 122 -13.50 -14.95 -14.92
CA ASP A 122 -14.79 -15.08 -15.62
C ASP A 122 -15.95 -15.05 -14.63
N ARG A 123 -16.98 -14.24 -14.92
CA ARG A 123 -18.19 -14.17 -14.11
C ARG A 123 -18.90 -15.51 -14.16
N MET A 124 -19.07 -16.13 -12.99
CA MET A 124 -19.86 -17.35 -12.83
C MET A 124 -20.74 -17.26 -11.58
N THR A 125 -21.78 -18.08 -11.56
CA THR A 125 -22.67 -18.22 -10.40
C THR A 125 -21.94 -18.91 -9.24
N VAL A 126 -22.44 -18.75 -8.01
CA VAL A 126 -21.85 -19.44 -6.84
C VAL A 126 -21.97 -20.96 -6.96
N GLN A 127 -22.98 -21.48 -7.65
CA GLN A 127 -23.16 -22.91 -7.90
C GLN A 127 -22.11 -23.47 -8.87
N GLU A 128 -21.88 -22.78 -9.99
CA GLU A 128 -20.81 -23.12 -10.93
C GLU A 128 -19.44 -23.05 -10.25
N PHE A 129 -19.20 -21.98 -9.48
CA PHE A 129 -17.97 -21.81 -8.72
C PHE A 129 -17.74 -22.94 -7.71
N SER A 130 -18.79 -23.31 -6.95
CA SER A 130 -18.73 -24.39 -5.97
C SER A 130 -18.42 -25.73 -6.63
N SER A 131 -18.99 -25.98 -7.82
CA SER A 131 -18.73 -27.18 -8.62
C SER A 131 -17.29 -27.22 -9.14
N VAL A 132 -16.77 -26.09 -9.64
CA VAL A 132 -15.40 -26.02 -10.22
C VAL A 132 -14.33 -26.18 -9.14
N TYR A 133 -14.53 -25.57 -7.96
CA TYR A 133 -13.53 -25.55 -6.89
C TYR A 133 -13.81 -26.53 -5.75
N ASN A 134 -14.79 -27.42 -5.90
CA ASN A 134 -15.20 -28.42 -4.91
C ASN A 134 -15.48 -27.81 -3.52
N LEU A 135 -16.27 -26.73 -3.49
CA LEU A 135 -16.78 -26.20 -2.22
C LEU A 135 -17.84 -27.14 -1.64
N LEU A 136 -17.94 -27.18 -0.32
CA LEU A 136 -18.97 -27.96 0.37
C LEU A 136 -20.36 -27.40 0.07
N ASP A 137 -21.35 -28.25 -0.21
CA ASP A 137 -22.75 -27.84 -0.46
C ASP A 137 -23.34 -26.96 0.65
N LYS A 138 -22.90 -27.21 1.90
CA LYS A 138 -23.27 -26.41 3.07
C LYS A 138 -22.75 -24.98 2.97
N LEU A 139 -21.55 -24.79 2.42
CA LEU A 139 -20.95 -23.47 2.20
C LEU A 139 -21.69 -22.74 1.09
N GLU A 140 -21.95 -23.40 -0.04
CA GLU A 140 -22.74 -22.85 -1.15
C GLU A 140 -24.11 -22.36 -0.64
N SER A 141 -24.81 -23.20 0.11
CA SER A 141 -26.13 -22.87 0.66
C SER A 141 -26.10 -21.63 1.58
N LYS A 142 -25.05 -21.49 2.40
CA LYS A 142 -24.86 -20.31 3.26
C LYS A 142 -24.64 -19.04 2.41
N LEU A 143 -23.77 -19.12 1.41
CA LEU A 143 -23.47 -17.98 0.54
C LEU A 143 -24.71 -17.50 -0.21
N ILE A 144 -25.46 -18.42 -0.83
CA ILE A 144 -26.71 -18.09 -1.55
C ILE A 144 -27.75 -17.50 -0.60
N LYS A 145 -27.92 -18.10 0.60
CA LYS A 145 -28.87 -17.61 1.61
C LYS A 145 -28.61 -16.15 2.01
N HIS A 146 -27.36 -15.70 1.97
CA HIS A 146 -26.96 -14.33 2.32
C HIS A 146 -26.78 -13.41 1.10
N GLY A 147 -27.26 -13.82 -0.08
CA GLY A 147 -27.31 -12.97 -1.27
C GLY A 147 -26.02 -12.95 -2.10
N TYR A 148 -25.04 -13.80 -1.79
CA TYR A 148 -23.89 -14.01 -2.65
C TYR A 148 -24.31 -14.89 -3.83
N ILE A 149 -24.66 -14.25 -4.94
CA ILE A 149 -25.15 -14.93 -6.15
C ILE A 149 -24.09 -15.11 -7.25
N SER A 150 -22.96 -14.40 -7.15
CA SER A 150 -21.89 -14.44 -8.16
C SER A 150 -20.50 -14.36 -7.53
N THR A 151 -19.50 -14.88 -8.25
CA THR A 151 -18.08 -14.79 -7.85
C THR A 151 -17.59 -13.36 -7.70
N HIS A 152 -18.13 -12.43 -8.49
CA HIS A 152 -17.82 -11.01 -8.37
C HIS A 152 -18.26 -10.44 -7.01
N ALA A 153 -19.43 -10.83 -6.49
CA ALA A 153 -19.85 -10.39 -5.15
C ALA A 153 -18.94 -10.98 -4.06
N LEU A 154 -18.47 -12.23 -4.23
CA LEU A 154 -17.56 -12.88 -3.30
C LEU A 154 -16.16 -12.23 -3.25
N CYS A 155 -15.66 -11.70 -4.37
CA CYS A 155 -14.38 -10.99 -4.41
C CYS A 155 -14.29 -9.78 -3.47
N TYR A 156 -15.42 -9.10 -3.26
CA TYR A 156 -15.49 -7.90 -2.42
C TYR A 156 -15.93 -8.21 -0.99
N ALA A 157 -16.22 -9.47 -0.66
CA ALA A 157 -16.57 -9.85 0.69
C ALA A 157 -15.37 -9.67 1.63
N SER A 158 -15.56 -8.88 2.69
CA SER A 158 -14.58 -8.77 3.77
C SER A 158 -14.60 -10.04 4.64
N ILE A 159 -13.58 -10.23 5.47
CA ILE A 159 -13.55 -11.38 6.39
C ILE A 159 -14.68 -11.21 7.42
N GLU A 160 -14.89 -9.98 7.87
CA GLU A 160 -15.94 -9.59 8.81
C GLU A 160 -17.33 -9.90 8.26
N ASP A 161 -17.58 -9.63 6.97
CA ASP A 161 -18.84 -9.99 6.31
C ASP A 161 -19.05 -11.51 6.34
N LEU A 162 -18.02 -12.30 6.00
CA LEU A 162 -18.10 -13.76 5.97
C LEU A 162 -18.30 -14.36 7.38
N GLU A 163 -17.65 -13.79 8.40
CA GLU A 163 -17.88 -14.16 9.79
C GLU A 163 -19.30 -13.82 10.26
N SER A 164 -19.83 -12.65 9.86
CA SER A 164 -21.20 -12.24 10.19
C SER A 164 -22.28 -13.17 9.60
N VAL A 165 -21.95 -13.86 8.51
CA VAL A 165 -22.77 -14.87 7.84
C VAL A 165 -22.68 -16.24 8.54
N GLY A 166 -21.81 -16.37 9.54
CA GLY A 166 -21.63 -17.60 10.31
C GLY A 166 -20.77 -18.64 9.59
N LEU A 167 -19.83 -18.21 8.75
CA LEU A 167 -18.78 -19.09 8.24
C LEU A 167 -17.73 -19.33 9.33
N LEU A 168 -17.26 -20.57 9.42
CA LEU A 168 -16.15 -20.96 10.29
C LEU A 168 -14.81 -20.59 9.63
N CYS A 169 -13.75 -20.40 10.42
CA CYS A 169 -12.42 -20.05 9.89
C CYS A 169 -11.93 -21.02 8.81
N GLY A 170 -12.20 -22.33 8.95
CA GLY A 170 -11.85 -23.33 7.93
C GLY A 170 -12.65 -23.19 6.62
N GLU A 171 -13.93 -22.81 6.72
CA GLU A 171 -14.77 -22.53 5.54
C GLU A 171 -14.29 -21.25 4.83
N ILE A 172 -13.92 -20.21 5.60
CA ILE A 172 -13.35 -18.96 5.07
C ILE A 172 -12.01 -19.24 4.36
N ALA A 173 -11.14 -20.06 4.96
CA ALA A 173 -9.87 -20.44 4.36
C ALA A 173 -10.07 -21.20 3.03
N GLN A 174 -10.99 -22.16 3.00
CA GLN A 174 -11.34 -22.89 1.77
C GLN A 174 -11.88 -21.95 0.68
N LEU A 175 -12.76 -21.01 1.05
CA LEU A 175 -13.31 -20.02 0.12
C LEU A 175 -12.23 -19.10 -0.44
N ARG A 176 -11.30 -18.63 0.40
CA ARG A 176 -10.18 -17.76 -0.03
C ARG A 176 -9.21 -18.49 -0.95
N ASP A 177 -8.89 -19.76 -0.68
CA ASP A 177 -8.09 -20.59 -1.58
C ASP A 177 -8.75 -20.73 -2.96
N ALA A 178 -10.06 -21.04 -2.98
CA ALA A 178 -10.83 -21.14 -4.22
C ALA A 178 -10.83 -19.83 -5.02
N VAL A 179 -11.04 -18.69 -4.35
CA VAL A 179 -11.01 -17.36 -5.00
C VAL A 179 -9.62 -17.05 -5.56
N SER A 180 -8.54 -17.38 -4.83
CA SER A 180 -7.17 -17.20 -5.31
C SER A 180 -6.93 -17.99 -6.60
N ARG A 181 -7.25 -19.29 -6.59
CA ARG A 181 -7.10 -20.17 -7.76
C ARG A 181 -7.95 -19.70 -8.95
N TRP A 182 -9.10 -19.11 -8.70
CA TRP A 182 -9.93 -18.53 -9.74
C TRP A 182 -9.34 -17.29 -10.38
N CYS A 183 -8.81 -16.36 -9.58
CA CYS A 183 -8.06 -15.22 -10.08
C CYS A 183 -6.88 -15.68 -10.96
N ASP A 184 -6.08 -16.64 -10.49
CA ASP A 184 -4.91 -17.14 -11.23
C ASP A 184 -5.30 -17.84 -12.56
N SER A 185 -6.42 -18.57 -12.56
CA SER A 185 -6.89 -19.28 -13.77
C SER A 185 -7.33 -18.34 -14.90
N SER A 186 -7.71 -17.10 -14.56
CA SER A 186 -8.13 -16.10 -15.53
C SER A 186 -6.95 -15.41 -16.23
N GLU A 187 -5.80 -15.35 -15.56
CA GLU A 187 -4.60 -14.71 -16.10
C GLU A 187 -3.97 -15.53 -17.24
N GLN A 188 -4.10 -16.86 -17.23
CA GLN A 188 -3.53 -17.73 -18.26
C GLN A 188 -4.29 -17.73 -19.59
N ARG A 189 -5.48 -17.11 -19.65
CA ARG A 189 -6.38 -17.17 -20.81
C ARG A 189 -6.48 -15.86 -21.61
N GLY A 190 -5.89 -14.77 -21.09
CA GLY A 190 -5.83 -13.45 -21.74
C GLY A 190 -4.44 -13.16 -22.29
#